data_AF-A0A3M1NJT1-F1
#
_entry.id   AF-A0A3M1NJT1-F1
#
_cell.length_a   1.000
_cell.length_b   1.000
_cell.length_c   1.000
_cell.angle_alpha   90.00
_cell.angle_beta   90.00
_cell.angle_gamma   90.00
#
_symmetry.space_group_name_H-M   'P 1'
#
loop_
_entity.id
_entity.type
_entity.pdbx_description
1 polymer ?
#
loop_
_entity_poly.entity_id
_entity_poly.type
_entity_poly.pdbx_seq_one_letter_code
_entity_poly.pdbx_strand_id
1 'polypeptide(L)'
;MFKKVGGKAMGYYILDRDQTVVVKDGMVDYWNIVANGVAGRYEPGNGNKFYYLKDHLGSTRAVVNASGTVVEAHDYFPFGLLMPRRTYQSGSETKEKFTGKERDSETGLDYFGARYYSPALGR
;
A
#
# COMPACT_ATOMS: atom_id res chain seq x y z
N MET A 1 -15.89 -1.81 -3.65
CA MET A 1 -15.85 -2.75 -2.51
C MET A 1 -15.65 -1.92 -1.25
N PHE A 2 -16.51 -2.05 -0.23
CA PHE A 2 -16.45 -1.22 0.96
C PHE A 2 -15.59 -1.91 2.02
N LYS A 3 -14.55 -1.25 2.54
CA LYS A 3 -13.84 -1.70 3.73
C LYS A 3 -13.92 -0.62 4.80
N LYS A 4 -14.62 -0.92 5.89
CA LYS A 4 -14.60 -0.12 7.12
C LYS A 4 -13.23 -0.31 7.77
N VAL A 5 -12.44 0.75 7.84
CA VAL A 5 -11.23 0.79 8.68
C VAL A 5 -11.66 1.21 10.08
N GLY A 6 -11.17 0.52 11.11
CA GLY A 6 -11.65 0.69 12.48
C GLY A 6 -11.36 2.07 13.10
N GLY A 7 -12.29 2.55 13.94
CA GLY A 7 -12.02 3.47 15.05
C GLY A 7 -11.91 4.97 14.78
N LYS A 8 -11.47 5.42 13.61
CA LYS A 8 -11.46 6.85 13.22
C LYS A 8 -11.62 6.95 11.70
N ALA A 9 -12.60 7.74 11.25
CA ALA A 9 -12.92 8.05 9.84
C ALA A 9 -13.34 6.85 8.95
N MET A 10 -14.54 6.92 8.37
CA MET A 10 -14.95 5.98 7.32
C MET A 10 -14.14 6.25 6.04
N GLY A 11 -13.30 5.30 5.65
CA GLY A 11 -12.59 5.32 4.37
C GLY A 11 -13.38 4.58 3.28
N TYR A 12 -13.55 5.16 2.10
CA TYR A 12 -14.21 4.56 0.95
C TYR A 12 -13.22 4.38 -0.21
N TYR A 13 -13.26 3.20 -0.83
CA TYR A 13 -12.54 2.92 -2.07
C TYR A 13 -13.50 3.01 -3.25
N ILE A 14 -13.25 3.97 -4.13
CA ILE A 14 -13.95 4.13 -5.41
C ILE A 14 -13.08 3.52 -6.49
N LEU A 15 -13.64 2.58 -7.25
CA LEU A 15 -12.97 1.97 -8.39
C LEU A 15 -13.50 2.65 -9.65
N ASP A 16 -12.63 3.28 -10.42
CA ASP A 16 -12.92 3.80 -11.75
C ASP A 16 -11.98 3.16 -12.77
N ARG A 17 -12.49 2.14 -13.46
CA ARG A 17 -11.72 1.26 -14.35
C ARG A 17 -10.47 0.72 -13.64
N ASP A 18 -9.29 1.19 -14.02
CA ASP A 18 -8.00 0.75 -13.50
C ASP A 18 -7.52 1.57 -12.30
N GLN A 19 -8.23 2.66 -11.95
CA GLN A 19 -7.85 3.55 -10.85
C GLN A 19 -8.66 3.27 -9.60
N THR A 20 -7.97 3.36 -8.46
CA THR A 20 -8.58 3.32 -7.14
C THR A 20 -8.38 4.67 -6.47
N VAL A 21 -9.49 5.28 -6.03
CA VAL A 21 -9.51 6.52 -5.26
C VAL A 21 -9.93 6.20 -3.84
N VAL A 22 -9.15 6.67 -2.87
CA VAL A 22 -9.42 6.54 -1.44
C VAL A 22 -9.97 7.86 -0.93
N VAL A 23 -11.15 7.81 -0.32
CA VAL A 23 -11.83 8.95 0.29
C VAL A 23 -11.91 8.72 1.79
N LYS A 24 -11.47 9.66 2.62
CA LYS A 24 -11.63 9.64 4.07
C LYS A 24 -12.28 10.93 4.54
N ASP A 25 -13.21 10.85 5.48
CA ASP A 25 -13.93 12.01 6.03
C ASP A 25 -14.57 12.93 4.96
N GLY A 26 -15.04 12.33 3.87
CA GLY A 26 -15.67 13.06 2.76
C GLY A 26 -14.70 13.78 1.83
N MET A 27 -13.38 13.66 2.05
CA MET A 27 -12.33 14.22 1.20
C MET A 27 -11.52 13.11 0.53
N VAL A 28 -11.01 13.38 -0.67
CA VAL A 28 -10.07 12.46 -1.33
C VAL A 28 -8.75 12.47 -0.56
N ASP A 29 -8.35 11.30 -0.05
CA ASP A 29 -7.11 11.10 0.70
C ASP A 29 -5.95 10.86 -0.27
N TYR A 30 -6.07 9.86 -1.14
CA TYR A 30 -5.12 9.59 -2.21
C TYR A 30 -5.76 8.80 -3.36
N TRP A 31 -5.11 8.79 -4.51
CA TRP A 31 -5.38 7.80 -5.56
C TRP A 31 -4.10 7.12 -6.03
N ASN A 32 -4.27 5.91 -6.56
CA ASN A 32 -3.15 5.13 -7.06
C ASN A 32 -2.69 5.65 -8.43
N ILE A 33 -1.38 5.79 -8.60
CA ILE A 33 -0.73 5.99 -9.90
C ILE A 33 -0.58 4.61 -10.53
N VAL A 34 -1.11 4.41 -11.73
CA VAL A 34 -1.21 3.09 -12.36
C VAL A 34 -0.36 3.03 -13.63
N ALA A 35 0.38 1.93 -13.79
CA ALA A 35 1.09 1.54 -14.99
C ALA A 35 0.86 0.03 -15.20
N ASN A 36 1.92 -0.80 -15.22
CA ASN A 36 1.80 -2.26 -15.10
C ASN A 36 1.44 -2.67 -13.65
N GLY A 37 0.27 -2.25 -13.18
CA GLY A 37 -0.18 -2.30 -11.78
C GLY A 37 0.07 -0.98 -11.03
N VAL A 38 -0.15 -0.98 -9.71
CA VAL A 38 0.03 0.22 -8.87
C VAL A 38 1.51 0.62 -8.82
N ALA A 39 1.88 1.74 -9.44
CA ALA A 39 3.24 2.27 -9.50
C ALA A 39 3.55 3.26 -8.37
N GLY A 40 2.53 3.72 -7.66
CA GLY A 40 2.67 4.74 -6.62
C GLY A 40 1.32 5.27 -6.17
N ARG A 41 1.35 6.36 -5.40
CA ARG A 41 0.14 7.11 -5.01
C ARG A 41 0.35 8.61 -5.12
N TYR A 42 -0.74 9.32 -5.33
CA TYR A 42 -0.81 10.78 -5.27
C TYR A 42 -1.78 11.22 -4.18
N GLU A 43 -1.34 12.15 -3.34
CA GLU A 43 -2.12 12.74 -2.25
C GLU A 43 -2.54 14.17 -2.66
N PRO A 44 -3.80 14.41 -3.06
CA PRO A 44 -4.24 15.73 -3.53
C PRO A 44 -4.21 16.81 -2.45
N GLY A 45 -4.38 16.45 -1.18
CA GLY A 45 -4.44 17.43 -0.08
C GLY A 45 -3.14 18.22 0.11
N ASN A 46 -2.01 17.66 -0.28
CA ASN A 46 -0.67 18.25 -0.15
C ASN A 46 0.12 18.28 -1.49
N GLY A 47 -0.41 17.67 -2.54
CA GLY A 47 0.25 17.56 -3.85
C GLY A 47 1.41 16.55 -3.89
N ASN A 48 1.56 15.71 -2.87
CA ASN A 48 2.67 14.76 -2.78
C ASN A 48 2.48 13.59 -3.74
N LYS A 49 3.59 13.17 -4.37
CA LYS A 49 3.68 11.96 -5.17
C LYS A 49 4.66 11.00 -4.52
N PHE A 50 4.25 9.74 -4.46
CA PHE A 50 5.06 8.64 -3.97
C PHE A 50 5.15 7.57 -5.04
N TYR A 51 6.34 7.02 -5.26
CA TYR A 51 6.62 6.01 -6.26
C TYR A 51 7.15 4.75 -5.60
N TYR A 52 6.65 3.60 -6.05
CA TYR A 52 6.93 2.30 -5.45
C TYR A 52 8.07 1.63 -6.22
N LEU A 53 9.19 1.41 -5.54
CA LEU A 53 10.31 0.64 -6.04
C LEU A 53 10.07 -0.82 -5.71
N LYS A 54 9.85 -1.63 -6.75
CA LYS A 54 9.43 -3.02 -6.63
C LYS A 54 10.53 -4.00 -6.96
N ASP A 55 10.50 -5.17 -6.33
CA ASP A 55 11.31 -6.31 -6.74
C ASP A 55 10.69 -7.06 -7.93
N HIS A 56 11.36 -8.13 -8.37
CA HIS A 56 10.95 -8.96 -9.50
C HIS A 56 9.59 -9.67 -9.32
N LEU A 57 9.11 -9.83 -8.07
CA LEU A 57 7.78 -10.36 -7.78
C LEU A 57 6.72 -9.26 -7.68
N GLY A 58 7.13 -7.99 -7.82
CA GLY A 58 6.26 -6.83 -7.66
C GLY A 58 6.08 -6.37 -6.21
N SER A 59 6.85 -6.89 -5.25
CA SER A 59 6.78 -6.46 -3.85
C SER A 59 7.41 -5.09 -3.68
N THR A 60 6.76 -4.20 -2.94
CA THR A 60 7.28 -2.84 -2.67
C THR A 60 8.46 -2.91 -1.71
N ARG A 61 9.68 -2.70 -2.21
CA ARG A 61 10.92 -2.70 -1.40
C ARG A 61 11.24 -1.33 -0.82
N ALA A 62 10.88 -0.27 -1.55
CA ALA A 62 11.02 1.09 -1.06
C ALA A 62 9.97 2.00 -1.68
N VAL A 63 9.69 3.10 -1.01
CA VAL A 63 8.83 4.18 -1.50
C VAL A 63 9.63 5.46 -1.48
N VAL A 64 9.64 6.15 -2.60
CA VAL A 64 10.33 7.45 -2.76
C VAL A 64 9.32 8.54 -3.02
N ASN A 65 9.56 9.73 -2.47
CA ASN A 65 8.75 10.91 -2.79
C ASN A 65 9.17 11.53 -4.15
N ALA A 66 8.47 12.59 -4.56
CA ALA A 66 8.75 13.31 -5.81
C ALA A 66 10.18 13.86 -5.94
N SER A 67 10.86 14.09 -4.81
CA SER A 67 12.25 14.58 -4.77
C SER A 67 13.29 13.45 -4.77
N GLY A 68 12.86 12.19 -4.84
CA GLY A 68 13.74 11.01 -4.79
C GLY A 68 14.16 10.58 -3.38
N THR A 69 13.62 11.21 -2.33
CA THR A 69 13.91 10.81 -0.94
C THR A 69 13.15 9.54 -0.61
N VAL A 70 13.85 8.54 -0.05
CA VAL A 70 13.22 7.33 0.50
C VAL A 70 12.40 7.70 1.74
N VAL A 71 11.11 7.40 1.71
CA VAL A 71 10.18 7.61 2.83
C VAL A 71 9.72 6.30 3.45
N GLU A 72 9.91 5.17 2.76
CA GLU A 72 9.54 3.85 3.26
C GLU A 72 10.50 2.81 2.68
N ALA A 73 10.86 1.78 3.45
CA ALA A 73 11.63 0.64 2.97
C ALA A 73 11.23 -0.64 3.71
N HIS A 74 11.20 -1.76 2.99
CA HIS A 74 10.78 -3.06 3.50
C HIS A 74 11.69 -4.18 3.01
N ASP A 75 12.18 -4.97 3.96
CA ASP A 75 12.70 -6.29 3.66
C ASP A 75 11.71 -7.38 4.06
N TYR A 76 11.45 -8.29 3.13
CA TYR A 76 10.55 -9.43 3.34
C TYR A 76 11.35 -10.73 3.46
N PHE A 77 10.89 -11.62 4.33
CA PHE A 77 11.14 -13.06 4.22
C PHE A 77 10.52 -13.61 2.93
N PRO A 78 10.93 -14.81 2.48
CA PRO A 78 10.49 -15.36 1.19
C PRO A 78 8.96 -15.43 1.01
N PHE A 79 8.21 -15.61 2.10
CA PHE A 79 6.75 -15.69 2.09
C PHE A 79 6.04 -14.36 2.38
N GLY A 80 6.75 -13.24 2.37
CA GLY A 80 6.16 -11.90 2.45
C GLY A 80 6.03 -11.33 3.86
N LEU A 81 6.49 -12.04 4.89
CA LEU A 81 6.54 -11.48 6.25
C LEU A 81 7.64 -10.43 6.32
N LEU A 82 7.35 -9.27 6.92
CA LEU A 82 8.35 -8.22 7.12
C LEU A 82 9.43 -8.69 8.09
N MET A 83 10.69 -8.49 7.72
CA MET A 83 11.82 -8.79 8.58
C MET A 83 11.90 -7.77 9.73
N PRO A 84 11.93 -8.22 11.00
CA PRO A 84 12.08 -7.32 12.13
C PRO A 84 13.34 -6.45 11.99
N ARG A 85 13.22 -5.16 12.33
CA ARG A 85 14.32 -4.18 12.30
C ARG A 85 14.90 -3.91 10.90
N ARG A 86 14.24 -4.36 9.84
CA ARG A 86 14.63 -4.15 8.43
C ARG A 86 13.52 -3.43 7.67
N THR A 87 12.88 -2.50 8.38
CA THR A 87 11.80 -1.66 7.88
C THR A 87 12.09 -0.21 8.25
N TYR A 88 11.76 0.71 7.34
CA TYR A 88 11.84 2.14 7.56
C TYR A 88 10.53 2.79 7.09
N GLN A 89 10.06 3.81 7.81
CA GLN A 89 8.90 4.59 7.44
C GLN A 89 9.01 6.00 8.01
N SER A 90 8.72 6.99 7.17
CA SER A 90 8.57 8.39 7.52
C SER A 90 7.28 8.90 6.86
N GLY A 91 6.25 9.18 7.66
CA GLY A 91 4.92 9.56 7.18
C GLY A 91 3.93 8.39 7.09
N SER A 92 2.94 8.52 6.20
CA SER A 92 1.83 7.54 6.07
C SER A 92 2.28 6.25 5.40
N GLU A 93 1.95 5.12 5.99
CA GLU A 93 2.34 3.79 5.49
C GLU A 93 1.69 3.48 4.13
N THR A 94 2.44 2.86 3.24
CA THR A 94 1.92 2.28 1.99
C THR A 94 1.30 0.92 2.25
N LYS A 95 0.13 0.67 1.66
CA LYS A 95 -0.60 -0.57 1.89
C LYS A 95 -0.15 -1.71 0.97
N GLU A 96 0.29 -1.39 -0.24
CA GLU A 96 0.79 -2.34 -1.23
C GLU A 96 2.17 -2.85 -0.81
N LYS A 97 2.21 -4.05 -0.20
CA LYS A 97 3.41 -4.69 0.35
C LYS A 97 3.91 -5.83 -0.54
N PHE A 98 3.78 -7.06 -0.08
CA PHE A 98 4.29 -8.26 -0.73
C PHE A 98 3.53 -8.55 -2.04
N THR A 99 4.26 -8.79 -3.13
CA THR A 99 3.71 -8.98 -4.49
C THR A 99 2.76 -7.86 -4.95
N GLY A 100 2.87 -6.68 -4.33
CA GLY A 100 2.02 -5.51 -4.60
C GLY A 100 0.58 -5.63 -4.10
N LYS A 101 0.29 -6.55 -3.17
CA LYS A 101 -1.04 -6.69 -2.56
C LYS A 101 -1.20 -5.82 -1.33
N GLU A 102 -2.44 -5.37 -1.09
CA GLU A 102 -2.79 -4.59 0.09
C GLU A 102 -2.68 -5.46 1.33
N ARG A 103 -1.80 -5.08 2.26
CA ARG A 103 -1.72 -5.65 3.60
C ARG A 103 -2.68 -4.91 4.51
N ASP A 104 -3.52 -5.68 5.19
CA ASP A 104 -4.38 -5.18 6.25
C ASP A 104 -3.58 -5.01 7.54
N SER A 105 -3.49 -3.79 8.07
CA SER A 105 -2.72 -3.49 9.29
C SER A 105 -3.27 -4.19 10.53
N GLU A 106 -4.58 -4.42 10.59
CA GLU A 106 -5.26 -4.99 11.75
C GLU A 106 -5.06 -6.49 11.86
N THR A 107 -4.97 -7.19 10.72
CA THR A 107 -4.86 -8.66 10.66
C THR A 107 -3.49 -9.16 10.21
N GLY A 108 -2.70 -8.30 9.56
CA GLY A 108 -1.45 -8.68 8.91
C GLY A 108 -1.63 -9.54 7.65
N LEU A 109 -2.86 -9.69 7.16
CA LEU A 109 -3.16 -10.51 5.99
C LEU A 109 -3.09 -9.68 4.70
N ASP A 110 -2.63 -10.31 3.63
CA ASP A 110 -2.59 -9.71 2.30
C ASP A 110 -3.85 -10.07 1.51
N TYR A 111 -4.52 -9.08 0.94
CA TYR A 111 -5.72 -9.31 0.14
C TYR A 111 -5.39 -9.54 -1.34
N PHE A 112 -5.65 -10.76 -1.81
CA PHE A 112 -5.43 -11.18 -3.21
C PHE A 112 -6.70 -11.13 -4.07
N GLY A 113 -7.76 -10.46 -3.60
CA GLY A 113 -9.04 -10.35 -4.30
C GLY A 113 -10.01 -11.48 -3.93
N ALA A 114 -9.67 -12.74 -4.21
CA ALA A 114 -10.56 -13.85 -3.87
C ALA A 114 -10.32 -14.42 -2.46
N ARG A 115 -9.09 -14.27 -1.94
CA ARG A 115 -8.64 -14.85 -0.67
C ARG A 115 -7.70 -13.90 0.04
N TYR A 116 -7.63 -14.05 1.36
CA TYR A 116 -6.58 -13.48 2.19
C TYR A 116 -5.43 -14.48 2.31
N TYR A 117 -4.21 -13.96 2.26
CA TYR A 117 -2.97 -14.72 2.39
C TYR A 117 -2.28 -14.37 3.71
N SER A 118 -1.82 -15.38 4.45
CA SER A 118 -1.05 -15.18 5.66
C SER A 118 0.46 -15.25 5.35
N PRO A 119 1.19 -14.13 5.39
CA PRO A 119 2.63 -14.13 5.18
C PRO A 119 3.40 -14.84 6.29
N ALA A 120 2.83 -14.90 7.50
CA ALA A 120 3.40 -15.61 8.63
C ALA A 120 3.34 -17.15 8.47
N LEU A 121 2.29 -17.65 7.80
CA LEU A 121 2.09 -19.10 7.56
C LEU A 121 2.48 -19.54 6.14
N GLY A 122 2.67 -18.59 5.22
CA GLY A 122 2.97 -18.87 3.82
C GLY A 122 1.80 -19.46 3.03
N ARG A 123 0.54 -19.17 3.42
CA ARG A 123 -0.68 -19.68 2.74
C ARG A 123 -1.92 -18.85 3.04
#